data_AF-A0A396J7S0-F1
#
_entry.id   AF-A0A396J7S0-F1
#
_cell.length_a   1.000
_cell.length_b   1.000
_cell.length_c   1.000
_cell.angle_alpha   90.00
_cell.angle_beta   90.00
_cell.angle_gamma   90.00
#
_symmetry.space_group_name_H-M   'P 1'
#
loop_
_entity.id
_entity.type
_entity.pdbx_description
1 polymer ?
#
loop_
_entity_poly.entity_id
_entity_poly.type
_entity_poly.pdbx_seq_one_letter_code
_entity_poly.pdbx_strand_id
1 'polypeptide(L)'
;MELQGSKYCYKLPPLGQLPSLKELRIAKFDGLLSAGSEFYGNGSSVVTESFGSLETLRIENMSAWEDWQHPNESNKAFAVLKELHINSCPRLKKDLPVNFPSLTLLVIRDCKKLISSLPTTSLALKVLNIDNIVGT
;
A
#
# COMPACT_ATOMS: atom_id res chain seq x y z
N MET A 1 -9.37 9.57 5.04
CA MET A 1 -10.45 8.58 4.87
C MET A 1 -10.00 7.26 5.49
N GLU A 2 -10.89 6.54 6.14
CA GLU A 2 -10.61 5.20 6.68
C GLU A 2 -11.58 4.18 6.08
N LEU A 3 -11.05 3.03 5.67
CA LEU A 3 -11.81 1.89 5.17
C LEU A 3 -11.47 0.66 6.00
N GLN A 4 -12.45 0.18 6.75
CA GLN A 4 -12.31 -1.01 7.59
C GLN A 4 -13.08 -2.17 6.96
N GLY A 5 -12.37 -3.27 6.71
CA GLY A 5 -12.91 -4.50 6.17
C GLY A 5 -13.26 -5.52 7.25
N SER A 6 -13.45 -6.75 6.78
CA SER A 6 -13.57 -7.94 7.63
C SER A 6 -12.93 -9.14 6.91
N LYS A 7 -12.92 -10.30 7.58
CA LYS A 7 -12.56 -11.60 6.99
C LYS A 7 -13.40 -12.02 5.77
N TYR A 8 -14.53 -11.35 5.51
CA TYR A 8 -15.40 -11.60 4.37
C TYR A 8 -15.25 -10.56 3.24
N CYS A 9 -14.33 -9.61 3.39
CA CYS A 9 -14.09 -8.59 2.37
C CYS A 9 -12.93 -9.03 1.47
N TYR A 10 -13.26 -9.35 0.22
CA TYR A 10 -12.32 -9.90 -0.76
C TYR A 10 -11.94 -8.92 -1.88
N LYS A 11 -12.46 -7.69 -1.84
CA LYS A 11 -12.21 -6.64 -2.84
C LYS A 11 -12.14 -5.28 -2.19
N LEU A 12 -11.35 -4.39 -2.76
CA LEU A 12 -11.33 -2.97 -2.40
C LEU A 12 -12.22 -2.16 -3.35
N PRO A 13 -12.90 -1.11 -2.86
CA PRO A 13 -13.58 -0.15 -3.72
C PRO A 13 -12.59 0.67 -4.57
N PRO A 14 -13.05 1.32 -5.65
CA PRO A 14 -12.21 2.10 -6.57
C PRO A 14 -11.81 3.48 -5.99
N LEU A 15 -11.05 3.47 -4.90
CA LEU A 15 -10.67 4.69 -4.17
C LEU A 15 -9.70 5.59 -4.96
N GLY A 16 -9.01 5.04 -5.95
CA GLY A 16 -8.07 5.80 -6.79
C GLY A 16 -8.70 6.93 -7.59
N GLN A 17 -10.03 6.91 -7.79
CA GLN A 17 -10.76 7.95 -8.51
C GLN A 17 -11.08 9.19 -7.68
N LEU A 18 -10.85 9.16 -6.37
CA LEU A 18 -11.23 10.24 -5.47
C LEU A 18 -10.23 11.42 -5.60
N PRO A 19 -10.62 12.56 -6.20
CA PRO A 19 -9.67 13.59 -6.64
C PRO A 19 -9.04 14.36 -5.47
N SER A 20 -9.71 14.43 -4.32
CA SER A 20 -9.26 15.18 -3.14
C SER A 20 -8.77 14.27 -2.00
N LEU A 21 -8.64 12.96 -2.25
CA LEU A 21 -8.23 12.01 -1.22
C LEU A 21 -6.74 12.18 -0.93
N LYS A 22 -6.42 12.81 0.21
CA LYS A 22 -5.04 13.04 0.67
C LYS A 22 -4.50 11.96 1.59
N GLU A 23 -5.36 11.42 2.44
CA GLU A 23 -4.98 10.42 3.42
C GLU A 23 -5.94 9.24 3.36
N LEU A 24 -5.38 8.03 3.29
CA LEU A 24 -6.14 6.80 3.23
C LEU A 24 -5.58 5.78 4.22
N ARG A 25 -6.47 5.23 5.05
CA ARG A 25 -6.20 4.07 5.89
C ARG A 25 -7.08 2.91 5.47
N ILE A 26 -6.49 1.74 5.23
CA ILE A 26 -7.18 0.50 4.92
C ILE A 26 -6.79 -0.53 5.98
N ALA A 27 -7.78 -1.16 6.61
CA ALA A 27 -7.50 -2.15 7.65
C ALA A 27 -8.48 -3.34 7.65
N LYS A 28 -8.03 -4.50 8.16
CA LYS A 28 -8.88 -5.68 8.47
C LYS A 28 -9.55 -6.34 7.27
N PHE A 29 -9.02 -6.14 6.06
CA PHE A 29 -9.44 -6.88 4.85
C PHE A 29 -8.81 -8.27 4.82
N ASP A 30 -9.11 -9.09 5.83
CA ASP A 30 -8.45 -10.37 6.06
C ASP A 30 -8.81 -11.45 5.02
N GLY A 31 -9.82 -11.21 4.18
CA GLY A 31 -10.13 -12.05 3.03
C GLY A 31 -9.42 -11.62 1.74
N LEU A 32 -8.88 -10.39 1.68
CA LEU A 32 -8.27 -9.86 0.47
C LEU A 32 -6.93 -10.53 0.21
N LEU A 33 -6.81 -11.21 -0.94
CA LEU A 33 -5.55 -11.82 -1.37
C LEU A 33 -4.68 -10.85 -2.17
N SER A 34 -5.31 -10.00 -2.98
CA SER A 34 -4.64 -9.09 -3.88
C SER A 34 -5.40 -7.77 -4.01
N ALA A 35 -4.67 -6.65 -4.01
CA ALA A 35 -5.21 -5.35 -4.38
C ALA A 35 -5.01 -5.18 -5.89
N GLY A 36 -6.08 -5.43 -6.67
CA GLY A 36 -6.05 -5.40 -8.13
C GLY A 36 -6.31 -4.02 -8.75
N SER A 37 -6.40 -3.99 -10.08
CA SER A 37 -6.63 -2.76 -10.86
C SER A 37 -7.93 -2.02 -10.52
N GLU A 38 -8.91 -2.73 -9.96
CA GLU A 38 -10.17 -2.17 -9.47
C GLU A 38 -9.97 -1.12 -8.38
N PHE A 39 -8.93 -1.25 -7.55
CA PHE A 39 -8.63 -0.30 -6.47
C PHE A 39 -8.26 1.09 -6.98
N TYR A 40 -7.60 1.14 -8.14
CA TYR A 40 -7.19 2.36 -8.83
C TYR A 40 -8.33 2.98 -9.65
N GLY A 41 -9.43 2.23 -9.84
CA GLY A 41 -10.65 2.67 -10.51
C GLY A 41 -10.59 2.62 -12.04
N ASN A 42 -10.04 1.56 -12.61
CA ASN A 42 -10.04 1.40 -14.06
C ASN A 42 -11.43 1.01 -14.60
N GLY A 43 -11.90 1.79 -15.58
CA GLY A 43 -13.10 1.51 -16.37
C GLY A 43 -13.19 2.33 -17.67
N SER A 44 -12.30 3.30 -17.90
CA SER A 44 -12.27 4.09 -19.13
C SER A 44 -10.83 4.28 -19.58
N SER A 45 -10.60 4.15 -20.88
CA SER A 45 -9.31 4.14 -21.58
C SER A 45 -8.53 5.47 -21.53
N VAL A 46 -8.89 6.38 -20.61
CA VAL A 46 -8.21 7.66 -20.40
C VAL A 46 -7.18 7.46 -19.29
N VAL A 47 -5.93 7.84 -19.59
CA VAL A 47 -4.83 7.91 -18.62
C VAL A 47 -5.26 8.83 -17.48
N THR A 48 -5.82 8.25 -16.42
CA THR A 48 -6.24 8.97 -15.22
C THR A 48 -5.17 8.73 -14.16
N GLU A 49 -4.65 9.81 -13.59
CA GLU A 49 -3.70 9.76 -12.48
C GLU A 49 -4.46 9.28 -11.23
N SER A 50 -4.57 7.97 -11.05
CA SER A 50 -5.19 7.38 -9.87
C SER A 50 -4.46 7.86 -8.62
N PHE A 51 -5.20 8.20 -7.55
CA PHE A 51 -4.60 8.73 -6.31
C PHE A 51 -3.75 10.00 -6.53
N GLY A 52 -4.14 10.88 -7.47
CA GLY A 52 -3.38 12.09 -7.82
C GLY A 52 -3.15 13.09 -6.68
N SER A 53 -3.91 13.00 -5.58
CA SER A 53 -3.75 13.85 -4.38
C SER A 53 -3.30 13.08 -3.14
N LEU A 54 -3.03 11.77 -3.22
CA LEU A 54 -2.80 10.94 -2.03
C LEU A 54 -1.38 11.14 -1.49
N GLU A 55 -1.28 11.76 -0.32
CA GLU A 55 -0.03 12.08 0.36
C GLU A 55 0.35 11.01 1.40
N THR A 56 -0.63 10.38 2.06
CA THR A 56 -0.40 9.34 3.10
C THR A 56 -1.27 8.11 2.88
N LEU A 57 -0.64 6.93 2.86
CA LEU A 57 -1.29 5.64 2.77
C LEU A 57 -0.90 4.74 3.94
N ARG A 58 -1.90 4.21 4.64
CA ARG A 58 -1.74 3.27 5.76
C ARG A 58 -2.47 1.98 5.45
N ILE A 59 -1.78 0.86 5.48
CA ILE A 59 -2.35 -0.48 5.28
C ILE A 59 -2.03 -1.33 6.50
N GLU A 60 -3.07 -1.82 7.18
CA GLU A 60 -2.91 -2.40 8.50
C GLU A 60 -3.72 -3.69 8.69
N ASN A 61 -3.15 -4.69 9.36
CA ASN A 61 -3.87 -5.91 9.76
C ASN A 61 -4.61 -6.55 8.59
N MET A 62 -3.88 -6.93 7.54
CA MET A 62 -4.45 -7.60 6.36
C MET A 62 -3.83 -8.99 6.23
N SER A 63 -4.41 -9.96 6.95
CA SER A 63 -3.71 -11.23 7.23
C SER A 63 -3.53 -12.13 6.01
N ALA A 64 -4.43 -12.07 5.03
CA ALA A 64 -4.38 -12.88 3.82
C ALA A 64 -3.73 -12.19 2.62
N TRP A 65 -3.43 -10.90 2.73
CA TRP A 65 -2.96 -10.11 1.61
C TRP A 65 -1.54 -10.53 1.20
N GLU A 66 -1.40 -10.96 -0.05
CA GLU A 66 -0.14 -11.50 -0.58
C GLU A 66 0.46 -10.63 -1.69
N ASP A 67 -0.40 -10.03 -2.51
CA ASP A 67 -0.02 -9.38 -3.75
C ASP A 67 -0.57 -7.95 -3.84
N TRP A 68 0.34 -6.99 -4.02
CA TRP A 68 -0.04 -5.63 -4.38
C TRP A 68 0.17 -5.49 -5.89
N GLN A 69 -0.91 -5.55 -6.66
CA GLN A 69 -0.79 -5.36 -8.11
C GLN A 69 -0.50 -3.90 -8.40
N HIS A 70 0.60 -3.68 -9.11
CA HIS A 70 0.99 -2.35 -9.51
C HIS A 70 0.06 -1.80 -10.58
N PRO A 71 -0.17 -0.48 -10.58
CA PRO A 71 -0.53 0.20 -11.80
C PRO A 71 0.53 -0.12 -12.87
N ASN A 72 0.10 -0.35 -14.11
CA ASN A 72 1.00 -0.44 -15.26
C ASN A 72 1.93 0.78 -15.34
N GLU A 73 3.08 0.66 -16.03
CA GLU A 73 4.09 1.74 -16.13
C GLU A 73 3.55 3.09 -16.63
N SER A 74 2.40 3.08 -17.30
CA SER A 74 1.68 4.27 -17.76
C SER A 74 0.80 4.95 -16.70
N ASN A 75 0.51 4.29 -15.58
CA ASN A 75 -0.31 4.83 -14.50
C ASN A 75 0.59 5.40 -13.39
N LYS A 76 0.55 6.73 -13.27
CA LYS A 76 1.31 7.52 -12.29
C LYS A 76 0.71 7.48 -10.88
N ALA A 77 0.12 6.36 -10.47
CA ALA A 77 -0.46 6.28 -9.15
C ALA A 77 0.60 6.56 -8.08
N PHE A 78 0.19 7.22 -6.99
CA PHE A 78 1.07 7.55 -5.87
C PHE A 78 2.24 8.50 -6.21
N ALA A 79 2.18 9.25 -7.32
CA ALA A 79 3.22 10.21 -7.69
C ALA A 79 3.51 11.26 -6.58
N VAL A 80 2.50 11.61 -5.79
CA VAL A 80 2.60 12.58 -4.67
C VAL A 80 2.61 11.93 -3.29
N LEU A 81 2.69 10.59 -3.21
CA LEU A 81 2.69 9.86 -1.94
C LEU A 81 3.99 10.15 -1.18
N LYS A 82 3.86 10.70 0.03
CA LYS A 82 4.96 11.08 0.92
C LYS A 82 5.19 10.07 2.02
N GLU A 83 4.12 9.45 2.52
CA GLU A 83 4.16 8.52 3.64
C GLU A 83 3.45 7.21 3.30
N LEU A 84 4.16 6.10 3.48
CA LEU A 84 3.62 4.75 3.35
C LEU A 84 3.85 3.97 4.66
N HIS A 85 2.75 3.50 5.25
CA HIS A 85 2.78 2.63 6.42
C HIS A 85 2.18 1.27 6.07
N ILE A 86 2.92 0.19 6.33
CA ILE A 86 2.45 -1.18 6.18
C ILE A 86 2.70 -1.91 7.50
N ASN A 87 1.61 -2.21 8.21
CA ASN A 87 1.66 -2.78 9.56
C ASN A 87 0.89 -4.10 9.60
N SER A 88 1.49 -5.16 10.17
CA SER A 88 0.81 -6.44 10.39
C SER A 88 0.20 -7.06 9.11
N CYS A 89 0.98 -7.07 8.02
CA CYS A 89 0.65 -7.70 6.75
C CYS A 89 1.62 -8.88 6.48
N PRO A 90 1.48 -10.01 7.20
CA PRO A 90 2.52 -11.05 7.27
C PRO A 90 2.71 -11.87 5.99
N ARG A 91 1.75 -11.84 5.06
CA ARG A 91 1.77 -12.63 3.83
C ARG A 91 2.17 -11.83 2.58
N LEU A 92 2.34 -10.52 2.70
CA LEU A 92 2.74 -9.65 1.59
C LEU A 92 4.17 -9.99 1.18
N LYS A 93 4.36 -10.45 -0.06
CA LYS A 93 5.63 -11.05 -0.53
C LYS A 93 6.28 -10.30 -1.68
N LYS A 94 5.52 -9.52 -2.45
CA LYS A 94 6.08 -8.83 -3.61
C LYS A 94 6.79 -7.56 -3.19
N ASP A 95 7.82 -7.23 -3.97
CA ASP A 95 8.58 -6.01 -3.81
C ASP A 95 7.64 -4.81 -3.80
N LEU A 96 7.92 -3.86 -2.91
CA LEU A 96 7.29 -2.56 -2.98
C LEU A 96 7.55 -1.97 -4.37
N PRO A 97 6.60 -1.21 -4.94
CA PRO A 97 6.84 -0.54 -6.21
C PRO A 97 8.14 0.27 -6.07
N VAL A 98 9.10 0.00 -6.95
CA VAL A 98 10.43 0.59 -6.89
C VAL A 98 10.39 2.11 -7.13
N ASN A 99 9.25 2.66 -7.53
CA ASN A 99 9.11 4.06 -7.90
C ASN A 99 7.96 4.76 -7.15
N PHE A 100 8.25 5.23 -5.94
CA PHE A 100 7.46 6.27 -5.26
C PHE A 100 8.27 7.58 -5.25
N PRO A 101 8.14 8.44 -6.27
CA PRO A 101 9.07 9.55 -6.50
C PRO A 101 9.06 10.61 -5.39
N SER A 102 7.95 10.75 -4.66
CA SER A 102 7.79 11.72 -3.58
C SER A 102 7.89 11.12 -2.17
N LEU A 103 8.17 9.81 -2.06
CA LEU A 103 8.11 9.13 -0.77
C LEU A 103 9.29 9.57 0.11
N THR A 104 8.98 10.03 1.32
CA THR A 104 9.97 10.50 2.29
C THR A 104 10.00 9.64 3.55
N LEU A 105 8.89 8.93 3.84
CA LEU A 105 8.76 8.05 4.98
C LEU A 105 8.16 6.70 4.57
N LEU A 106 8.88 5.63 4.91
CA LEU A 106 8.41 4.25 4.77
C LEU A 106 8.47 3.58 6.14
N VAL A 107 7.32 3.18 6.66
CA VAL A 107 7.22 2.43 7.93
C VAL A 107 6.69 1.04 7.63
N ILE A 108 7.45 0.03 8.01
CA ILE A 108 7.07 -1.36 7.88
C ILE A 108 7.18 -2.01 9.25
N ARG A 109 6.11 -2.63 9.72
CA ARG A 109 6.06 -3.32 11.02
C ARG A 109 5.37 -4.67 10.88
N ASP A 110 5.91 -5.70 11.51
CA ASP A 110 5.32 -7.04 11.53
C ASP A 110 5.03 -7.63 10.13
N CYS A 111 5.83 -7.26 9.12
CA CYS A 111 5.70 -7.69 7.72
C CYS A 111 6.92 -8.48 7.24
N LYS A 112 7.23 -9.59 7.92
CA LYS A 112 8.49 -10.36 7.75
C LYS A 112 8.84 -10.70 6.30
N LYS A 113 7.85 -11.11 5.50
CA LYS A 113 8.06 -11.49 4.09
C LYS A 113 8.43 -10.31 3.20
N LEU A 114 7.77 -9.16 3.40
CA LEU A 114 8.10 -7.92 2.69
C LEU A 114 9.51 -7.45 3.06
N ILE A 115 9.83 -7.43 4.35
CA ILE A 115 11.16 -7.00 4.84
C ILE A 115 12.27 -7.86 4.21
N SER A 116 12.05 -9.18 4.08
CA SER A 116 13.03 -10.07 3.47
C SER A 116 13.23 -9.89 1.96
N SER A 117 12.29 -9.22 1.27
CA SER A 117 12.39 -8.98 -0.18
C SER A 117 12.96 -7.60 -0.51
N LEU A 118 12.98 -6.66 0.44
CA LEU A 118 13.48 -5.31 0.18
C LEU A 118 14.98 -5.33 -0.17
N PRO A 119 15.38 -4.62 -1.23
CA PRO A 119 16.80 -4.49 -1.56
C PRO A 119 17.52 -3.79 -0.40
N THR A 120 18.52 -4.47 0.16
CA THR A 120 19.33 -3.98 1.29
C THR A 120 20.19 -2.77 0.94
N THR A 121 20.32 -2.44 -0.35
CA THR A 121 21.21 -1.40 -0.87
C THR A 121 20.42 -0.25 -1.48
N SER A 122 20.54 0.92 -0.84
CA SER A 122 20.20 2.25 -1.36
C SER A 122 18.71 2.55 -1.54
N LEU A 123 18.05 2.86 -0.44
CA LEU A 123 16.92 3.79 -0.48
C LEU A 123 17.27 4.98 0.41
N ALA A 124 17.25 6.19 -0.15
CA ALA A 124 17.22 7.44 0.61
C ALA A 124 15.96 7.55 1.51
N LEU A 125 15.09 6.53 1.48
CA LEU A 125 13.96 6.33 2.35
C LEU A 125 14.43 5.97 3.75
N LYS A 126 13.92 6.70 4.75
CA LYS A 126 14.00 6.27 6.15
C LYS A 126 13.04 5.10 6.32
N VAL A 127 13.52 3.89 6.07
CA VAL A 127 12.81 2.66 6.42
C VAL A 127 12.91 2.50 7.94
N LEU A 128 11.83 2.84 8.65
CA LEU A 128 11.75 2.56 10.08
C LEU A 128 11.16 1.17 10.26
N ASN A 129 12.04 0.17 10.28
CA ASN A 129 11.68 -1.16 10.76
C ASN A 129 11.66 -1.12 12.29
N ILE A 130 10.46 -1.04 12.86
CA ILE A 130 10.27 -1.20 14.30
C ILE A 130 9.69 -2.59 14.45
N ASP A 131 10.58 -3.58 14.51
CA ASP A 131 10.21 -4.87 15.05
C ASP A 131 9.76 -4.60 16.49
N ASN A 132 8.59 -5.12 16.87
CA ASN A 132 8.18 -5.11 18.26
C ASN A 132 9.30 -5.75 19.07
N ILE A 133 10.07 -4.92 19.80
CA ILE A 133 10.86 -5.37 20.93
C ILE A 133 9.81 -5.93 21.87
N VAL A 134 9.70 -7.26 21.90
CA VAL A 134 8.82 -7.96 22.83
C VAL A 134 9.36 -7.65 24.21
N GLY A 135 8.82 -6.60 24.83
CA GLY A 135 9.03 -6.28 26.23
C GLY A 135 8.13 -7.17 27.06
N THR A 136 8.77 -8.08 27.80
CA THR A 136 8.31 -8.89 28.95
C THR A 136 7.23 -9.93 28.71
#